data_AF-A0A9P5MJ94-F1
#
_entry.id   AF-A0A9P5MJ94-F1
#
_cell.length_a   1.000
_cell.length_b   1.000
_cell.length_c   1.000
_cell.angle_alpha   90.00
_cell.angle_beta   90.00
_cell.angle_gamma   90.00
#
_symmetry.space_group_name_H-M   'P 1'
#
loop_
_entity.id
_entity.type
_entity.pdbx_description
1 polymer ?
#
loop_
_entity_poly.entity_id
_entity_poly.type
_entity_poly.pdbx_seq_one_letter_code
_entity_poly.pdbx_strand_id
1 'polypeptide(L)' 'SKKTATMLASLPRKKCSILAQLRSGHAPLGEYLARFGHAETPACTRCGQVESVRHYLTVCKRYSRARMEL' A
#
# COMPACT_ATOMS: atom_id res chain seq x y z
N SER A 1 -5.05 13.77 -11.92
CA SER A 1 -6.36 13.98 -12.59
C SER A 1 -7.35 14.53 -11.58
N LYS A 2 -8.21 15.47 -12.00
CA LYS A 2 -9.20 16.15 -11.13
C LYS A 2 -10.09 15.16 -10.37
N LYS A 3 -10.45 14.04 -11.01
CA LYS A 3 -11.28 12.96 -10.43
C LYS A 3 -10.68 12.35 -9.16
N THR A 4 -9.36 12.19 -9.10
CA THR A 4 -8.71 11.59 -7.93
C THR A 4 -8.66 12.56 -6.75
N ALA A 5 -8.52 13.86 -7.00
CA ALA A 5 -8.55 14.88 -5.95
C ALA A 5 -9.95 14.98 -5.31
N THR A 6 -11.00 14.97 -6.13
CA THR A 6 -12.39 14.98 -5.65
C THR A 6 -12.71 13.74 -4.79
N MET A 7 -12.30 12.54 -5.22
CA MET A 7 -12.47 11.31 -4.44
C MET A 7 -11.71 11.34 -3.12
N LEU A 8 -10.48 11.87 -3.12
CA LEU A 8 -9.71 12.03 -1.88
C LEU A 8 -10.32 13.07 -0.95
N ALA A 9 -10.97 14.12 -1.47
CA ALA A 9 -11.60 15.14 -0.63
C ALA A 9 -12.82 14.62 0.16
N SER A 10 -13.53 13.60 -0.36
CA SER A 10 -14.70 13.01 0.29
C SER A 10 -14.36 11.97 1.37
N LEU A 11 -13.09 11.65 1.56
CA LEU A 11 -12.64 10.63 2.52
C LEU A 11 -12.15 11.27 3.83
N PRO A 12 -12.25 10.56 4.97
CA PRO A 12 -11.58 10.97 6.19
C PRO A 12 -10.08 11.12 5.96
N ARG A 13 -9.47 12.18 6.52
CA ARG A 13 -8.06 12.58 6.30
C ARG A 13 -7.06 11.41 6.41
N LYS A 14 -7.27 10.50 7.35
CA LYS A 14 -6.42 9.29 7.53
C LYS A 14 -6.46 8.37 6.30
N LYS A 15 -7.64 8.12 5.74
CA LYS A 15 -7.80 7.29 4.54
C LYS A 15 -7.18 7.96 3.31
N CYS A 16 -7.33 9.29 3.19
CA CYS A 16 -6.71 10.05 2.10
C CYS A 16 -5.19 9.95 2.13
N SER A 17 -4.60 10.11 3.32
CA SER A 17 -3.16 10.00 3.50
C SER A 17 -2.63 8.64 3.06
N ILE A 18 -3.29 7.56 3.49
CA ILE A 18 -2.91 6.19 3.09
C ILE A 18 -3.01 6.01 1.58
N LEU A 19 -4.11 6.46 0.95
CA LEU A 19 -4.27 6.37 -0.49
C LEU A 19 -3.23 7.20 -1.25
N ALA A 20 -2.90 8.40 -0.78
CA ALA A 20 -1.89 9.25 -1.40
C ALA A 20 -0.50 8.59 -1.33
N GLN A 21 -0.15 8.00 -0.19
CA GLN A 21 1.09 7.26 0.01
C GLN A 21 1.16 6.02 -0.90
N LEU A 22 0.10 5.21 -0.95
CA LEU A 22 0.04 4.03 -1.83
C LEU A 22 0.19 4.43 -3.31
N ARG A 23 -0.47 5.50 -3.72
CA ARG A 23 -0.46 5.94 -5.13
C ARG A 23 0.86 6.55 -5.56
N SER A 24 1.63 7.11 -4.63
CA SER A 24 2.96 7.68 -4.88
C SER A 24 4.10 6.68 -4.64
N GLY A 25 3.81 5.48 -4.12
CA GLY A 25 4.84 4.50 -3.75
C GLY A 25 5.55 4.80 -2.42
N HIS A 26 5.05 5.77 -1.64
CA HIS A 26 5.61 6.16 -0.35
C HIS A 26 4.84 5.58 0.84
N ALA A 27 4.08 4.51 0.63
CA ALA A 27 3.43 3.79 1.71
C ALA A 27 4.48 3.05 2.54
N PRO A 28 4.28 2.92 3.87
CA PRO A 28 5.20 2.19 4.76
C PRO A 28 5.06 0.67 4.57
N LEU A 29 5.34 0.21 3.36
CA LEU A 29 5.43 -1.19 2.96
C LEU A 29 6.89 -1.63 2.99
N GLY A 30 7.14 -2.93 3.08
CA GLY A 30 8.50 -3.49 3.16
C GLY A 30 9.48 -2.91 2.15
N GLU A 31 9.07 -2.79 0.87
CA GLU A 31 9.93 -2.20 -0.17
C GLU A 31 10.37 -0.76 0.14
N TYR A 32 9.45 0.07 0.64
CA TYR A 32 9.75 1.46 0.99
C TYR A 32 10.56 1.54 2.29
N LEU A 33 10.17 0.79 3.32
CA LEU A 33 10.83 0.81 4.62
C LEU A 33 12.29 0.31 4.54
N ALA A 34 12.53 -0.78 3.81
CA ALA A 34 13.88 -1.31 3.64
C ALA A 34 14.80 -0.34 2.90
N ARG A 35 14.27 0.44 1.95
CA ARG A 35 15.03 1.46 1.21
C ARG A 35 15.66 2.52 2.12
N PHE A 36 15.02 2.85 3.24
CA PHE A 36 15.49 3.83 4.21
C PHE A 36 16.07 3.20 5.48
N GLY A 37 16.29 1.87 5.49
CA GLY A 37 16.82 1.16 6.65
C GLY A 37 15.85 1.04 7.83
N HIS A 38 14.55 1.28 7.62
CA HIS A 38 13.51 1.12 8.64
C HIS A 38 12.95 -0.31 8.74
N ALA A 39 13.35 -1.19 7.83
CA ALA A 39 13.05 -2.62 7.88
C ALA A 39 14.28 -3.43 7.44
N GLU A 40 14.53 -4.56 8.10
CA GLU A 40 15.66 -5.44 7.79
C GLU A 40 15.50 -6.14 6.43
N THR A 41 14.26 -6.34 5.98
CA THR A 41 13.94 -7.00 4.71
C THR A 41 12.79 -6.30 3.99
N PRO A 42 12.83 -6.19 2.64
CA PRO A 42 11.71 -5.70 1.86
C PRO A 42 10.60 -6.75 1.68
N ALA A 43 10.80 -7.98 2.17
CA ALA A 43 9.90 -9.10 1.90
C ALA A 43 8.61 -9.05 2.73
N CYS A 44 7.49 -9.38 2.10
CA CYS A 44 6.23 -9.61 2.79
C CYS A 44 6.33 -10.88 3.63
N THR A 45 6.06 -10.77 4.93
CA THR A 45 6.15 -11.89 5.89
C THR A 45 5.27 -13.10 5.55
N ARG A 46 4.20 -12.91 4.76
CA ARG A 46 3.29 -13.99 4.35
C ARG A 46 3.61 -14.60 3.00
N CYS A 47 4.31 -13.89 2.12
CA CYS A 47 4.53 -14.33 0.74
C CYS A 47 6.02 -14.55 0.40
N GLY A 48 6.94 -13.99 1.18
CA GLY A 48 8.40 -14.03 0.92
C GLY A 48 8.86 -13.17 -0.26
N GLN A 49 7.94 -12.58 -1.02
CA GLN A 49 8.23 -11.68 -2.14
C GLN A 49 8.34 -10.23 -1.67
N VAL A 50 8.99 -9.37 -2.44
CA VAL A 50 9.07 -7.93 -2.16
C VAL A 50 7.68 -7.33 -1.95
N GLU A 51 7.47 -6.68 -0.81
CA GLU A 51 6.22 -6.02 -0.44
C GLU A 51 6.13 -4.65 -1.10
N SER A 52 5.92 -4.67 -2.42
CA SER A 52 5.61 -3.47 -3.21
C SER A 52 4.13 -3.08 -3.10
N VAL A 53 3.77 -1.87 -3.54
CA VAL A 53 2.36 -1.44 -3.63
C VAL A 53 1.53 -2.40 -4.48
N ARG A 54 2.08 -2.86 -5.62
CA ARG A 54 1.41 -3.86 -6.47
C ARG A 54 1.21 -5.16 -5.72
N HIS A 55 2.25 -5.66 -5.03
CA HIS A 55 2.13 -6.87 -4.22
C HIS A 55 1.03 -6.70 -3.18
N TYR A 56 1.10 -5.65 -2.36
CA TYR A 56 0.17 -5.36 -1.29
C TYR A 56 -1.29 -5.30 -1.76
N LEU A 57 -1.56 -4.52 -2.81
CA LEU A 57 -2.92 -4.30 -3.29
C LEU A 57 -3.49 -5.49 -4.04
N THR A 58 -2.74 -6.14 -4.94
CA THR A 58 -3.35 -7.06 -5.92
C THR A 58 -2.92 -8.53 -5.77
N VAL A 59 -1.77 -8.82 -5.16
CA VAL A 59 -1.20 -10.18 -5.14
C VAL A 59 -1.19 -10.80 -3.75
N CYS A 60 -0.96 -10.01 -2.71
CA CYS A 60 -0.62 -10.51 -1.39
C CYS A 60 -1.71 -11.42 -0.82
N LYS A 61 -1.34 -12.66 -0.48
CA LYS A 61 -2.26 -13.68 0.03
C LYS A 61 -2.89 -13.28 1.36
N ARG A 62 -2.21 -12.43 2.15
CA ARG A 62 -2.73 -11.88 3.41
C ARG A 62 -4.04 -11.11 3.23
N TYR A 63 -4.19 -10.44 2.09
CA TYR A 63 -5.31 -9.53 1.81
C TYR A 63 -6.28 -10.09 0.76
N SER A 64 -6.22 -11.39 0.45
CA SER A 64 -7.11 -12.01 -0.53
C SER A 64 -8.58 -11.88 -0.15
N ARG A 65 -8.91 -12.12 1.13
CA ARG A 65 -10.28 -11.98 1.64
C ARG A 65 -10.82 -10.56 1.47
N ALA A 66 -10.06 -9.57 1.90
CA ALA A 66 -10.45 -8.16 1.76
C ALA A 66 -10.67 -7.74 0.30
N ARG A 67 -9.95 -8.34 -0.65
CA ARG A 67 -10.18 -8.11 -2.08
C ARG A 67 -11.46 -8.77 -2.62
N MET A 68 -11.86 -9.90 -2.07
CA MET A 68 -13.10 -10.58 -2.47
C MET A 68 -14.35 -9.88 -1.94
N GLU A 69 -14.20 -9.05 -0.90
CA GLU A 69 -15.27 -8.25 -0.30
C GLU A 69 -15.43 -6.85 -0.95
N LEU A 70 -14.65 -6.53 -2.00
CA LEU A 70 -14.75 -5.29 -2.79
C LEU A 70 -15.70 -5.44 -3.97
#